data_AF-A0A1Y4K4X5-F1
#
_entry.id   AF-A0A1Y4K4X5-F1
#
_cell.length_a   1.000
_cell.length_b   1.000
_cell.length_c   1.000
_cell.angle_alpha   90.00
_cell.angle_beta   90.00
_cell.angle_gamma   90.00
#
_symmetry.space_group_name_H-M   'P 1'
#
loop_
_entity.id
_entity.type
_entity.pdbx_description
1 polymer ?
#
loop_
_entity_poly.entity_id
_entity_poly.type
_entity_poly.pdbx_seq_one_letter_code
_entity_poly.pdbx_strand_id
1 'polypeptide(L)'
;MARASRGWLRFGALAATALIATSGATVALTGCGVQQEGADQPAAEQPADDAVGQQGDAPASAPELVDPTDVSAATEEVGTAVGADGYTLTIDTLVVDEGGFGRAAYTLRGPVAALRGDDGRLALGTDAGLDDLQMRTATDGRPNLVCTYDADASTDDALTGTIYFDARSTDEVVGGLSWQLLWHDENATGGGSGTASTELVVPSKVLGARHFTDGDAATATLGPLGLALSTSVDTESGQFVDDLVTLHLADGTDMVVFDASDPSAGSSLMQSARTDGSTSYALPEGVDVLSVSSITLEGRQLSTSGEEAASYTFTPAA
;
A
#
# COMPACT_ATOMS: atom_id res chain seq x y z
N MET A 1 -28.61 -22.15 -54.79
CA MET A 1 -29.43 -20.99 -54.38
C MET A 1 -29.58 -21.07 -52.87
N ALA A 2 -29.18 -20.16 -52.00
CA ALA A 2 -28.54 -18.85 -52.09
C ALA A 2 -27.70 -18.65 -50.80
N ARG A 3 -26.64 -17.84 -50.89
CA ARG A 3 -25.77 -17.41 -49.76
C ARG A 3 -26.47 -16.34 -48.91
N ALA A 4 -26.17 -16.32 -47.61
CA ALA A 4 -26.16 -15.14 -46.75
C ALA A 4 -25.10 -15.41 -45.65
N SER A 5 -23.87 -14.88 -45.69
CA SER A 5 -23.37 -13.51 -45.49
C SER A 5 -23.40 -12.99 -44.04
N ARG A 6 -22.19 -12.92 -43.49
CA ARG A 6 -21.63 -12.13 -42.36
C ARG A 6 -22.44 -10.94 -41.83
N GLY A 7 -22.27 -10.69 -40.53
CA GLY A 7 -22.53 -9.39 -39.90
C GLY A 7 -21.98 -9.31 -38.47
N TRP A 8 -20.69 -9.01 -38.33
CA TRP A 8 -20.14 -8.34 -37.14
C TRP A 8 -20.73 -6.93 -37.09
N LEU A 9 -21.15 -6.48 -35.90
CA LEU A 9 -21.49 -5.08 -35.66
C LEU A 9 -20.61 -4.53 -34.54
N ARG A 10 -19.69 -3.67 -34.97
CA ARG A 10 -19.02 -2.63 -34.20
C ARG A 10 -19.97 -1.43 -34.09
N PHE A 11 -20.03 -0.82 -32.91
CA PHE A 11 -20.36 0.59 -32.66
C PHE A 11 -19.67 0.93 -31.33
N GLY A 12 -18.93 2.01 -31.13
CA GLY A 12 -18.62 3.16 -31.96
C GLY A 12 -18.00 4.18 -30.99
N ALA A 13 -16.75 4.57 -31.24
CA ALA A 13 -16.04 5.59 -30.49
C ALA A 13 -16.74 6.94 -30.61
N LEU A 14 -16.85 7.67 -29.50
CA LEU A 14 -17.13 9.10 -29.49
C LEU A 14 -15.87 9.80 -28.99
N ALA A 15 -15.14 10.38 -29.94
CA ALA A 15 -14.01 11.25 -29.69
C ALA A 15 -14.53 12.60 -29.19
N ALA A 16 -14.05 13.02 -28.02
CA ALA A 16 -14.05 14.42 -27.62
C ALA A 16 -12.61 14.92 -27.68
N THR A 17 -12.31 15.68 -28.73
CA THR A 17 -11.04 16.37 -28.92
C THR A 17 -10.95 17.56 -27.96
N ALA A 18 -10.06 17.50 -26.98
CA ALA A 18 -9.59 18.69 -26.27
C ALA A 18 -8.10 18.87 -26.59
N LEU A 19 -7.82 19.88 -27.41
CA LEU A 19 -6.49 20.37 -27.74
C LEU A 19 -6.03 21.31 -26.61
N ILE A 20 -5.03 20.93 -25.81
CA ILE A 20 -4.28 21.87 -24.97
C ILE A 20 -2.78 21.62 -25.17
N ALA A 21 -2.09 22.74 -25.35
CA ALA A 21 -0.74 22.89 -25.85
C ALA A 21 0.34 22.32 -24.93
N THR A 22 1.40 21.83 -25.57
CA THR A 22 2.68 21.45 -24.99
C THR A 22 3.32 22.62 -24.22
N SER A 23 3.51 22.42 -22.92
CA SER A 23 4.60 23.01 -22.13
C SER A 23 4.93 22.02 -21.02
N GLY A 24 6.19 21.59 -20.96
CA GLY A 24 6.66 20.55 -20.05
C GLY A 24 6.37 20.89 -18.59
N ALA A 25 5.72 19.96 -17.91
CA ALA A 25 5.70 19.82 -16.47
C ALA A 25 5.66 18.33 -16.17
N THR A 26 6.74 17.83 -15.58
CA THR A 26 6.79 16.51 -14.95
C THR A 26 5.71 16.49 -13.87
N VAL A 27 4.69 15.64 -14.03
CA VAL A 27 3.71 15.41 -12.97
C VAL A 27 4.40 14.54 -11.93
N ALA A 28 4.85 15.16 -10.84
CA ALA A 28 5.18 14.44 -9.63
C ALA A 28 3.86 13.98 -9.01
N LEU A 29 3.62 12.66 -9.01
CA LEU A 29 2.62 12.05 -8.14
C LEU A 29 3.06 12.34 -6.70
N THR A 30 2.36 13.26 -6.07
CA THR A 30 2.61 13.63 -4.68
C THR A 30 2.03 12.50 -3.83
N GLY A 31 2.87 11.52 -3.50
CA GLY A 31 2.58 10.61 -2.40
C GLY A 31 2.40 11.41 -1.10
N CYS A 32 1.52 10.94 -0.23
CA CYS A 32 1.33 11.53 1.10
C CYS A 32 2.69 11.71 1.80
N GLY A 33 3.08 12.97 1.98
CA GLY A 33 4.02 13.50 2.96
C GLY A 33 5.33 12.74 3.23
N VAL A 34 6.39 13.06 2.48
CA VAL A 34 7.76 13.01 3.03
C VAL A 34 8.03 14.36 3.69
N GLN A 35 8.07 14.42 5.03
CA GLN A 35 8.59 15.60 5.73
C GLN A 35 10.09 15.44 6.00
N GLN A 36 10.86 16.43 5.54
CA GLN A 36 12.26 16.67 5.90
C GLN A 36 12.38 16.98 7.39
N GLU A 37 13.26 16.25 8.10
CA GLU A 37 13.69 16.59 9.45
C GLU A 37 14.64 17.79 9.45
N GLY A 38 14.36 18.75 10.33
CA GLY A 38 15.28 19.85 10.61
C GLY A 38 14.73 20.81 11.67
N ALA A 39 15.01 20.51 12.94
CA ALA A 39 15.67 21.41 13.90
C ALA A 39 15.39 20.97 15.36
N ASP A 40 16.49 20.76 16.09
CA ASP A 40 16.57 20.65 17.55
C ASP A 40 15.74 21.70 18.30
N GLN A 41 15.06 21.28 19.38
CA GLN A 41 14.97 22.02 20.65
C GLN A 41 14.41 21.12 21.78
N PRO A 42 14.68 21.43 23.07
CA PRO A 42 15.19 20.46 24.03
C PRO A 42 14.13 19.78 24.90
N ALA A 43 14.51 18.62 25.43
CA ALA A 43 13.75 17.79 26.35
C ALA A 43 13.33 18.53 27.63
N ALA A 44 12.04 18.47 27.94
CA ALA A 44 11.52 18.76 29.26
C ALA A 44 11.35 17.44 30.03
N GLU A 45 12.13 17.27 31.10
CA GLU A 45 12.00 16.19 32.07
C GLU A 45 10.62 16.25 32.77
N GLN A 46 9.92 15.12 32.81
CA GLN A 46 8.89 14.85 33.83
C GLN A 46 9.15 13.50 34.49
N PRO A 47 8.81 13.35 35.79
CA PRO A 47 9.45 12.40 36.68
C PRO A 47 8.80 11.01 36.66
N ALA A 48 9.64 10.02 36.94
CA ALA A 48 9.29 8.63 37.18
C ALA A 48 8.54 8.44 38.51
N ASP A 49 7.42 7.74 38.47
CA ASP A 49 7.13 6.51 39.23
C ASP A 49 5.62 6.23 39.18
N ASP A 50 5.24 5.04 38.69
CA ASP A 50 4.57 4.07 39.55
C ASP A 50 4.46 2.72 38.83
N ALA A 51 5.01 1.70 39.48
CA ALA A 51 5.02 0.32 39.04
C ALA A 51 3.61 -0.29 39.06
N VAL A 52 3.18 -0.83 37.92
CA VAL A 52 2.07 -1.78 37.82
C VAL A 52 2.59 -3.07 37.17
N GLY A 53 2.17 -4.19 37.75
CA GLY A 53 2.83 -5.49 37.67
C GLY A 53 3.06 -6.01 36.25
N GLN A 54 4.24 -6.59 36.05
CA GLN A 54 4.53 -7.44 34.91
C GLN A 54 3.63 -8.68 34.97
N GLN A 55 2.55 -8.64 34.20
CA GLN A 55 1.85 -9.84 33.77
C GLN A 55 2.67 -10.36 32.59
N GLY A 56 3.38 -11.48 32.81
CA GLY A 56 4.22 -12.08 31.80
C GLY A 56 3.39 -12.53 30.61
N ASP A 57 3.45 -11.77 29.53
CA ASP A 57 2.97 -12.22 28.23
C ASP A 57 3.91 -13.33 27.74
N ALA A 58 3.33 -14.51 27.54
CA ALA A 58 3.94 -15.50 26.66
C ALA A 58 4.19 -14.82 25.30
N PRO A 59 5.31 -15.11 24.61
CA PRO A 59 5.51 -14.59 23.27
C PRO A 59 4.28 -14.96 22.43
N ALA A 60 3.69 -13.97 21.76
CA ALA A 60 2.61 -14.19 20.81
C ALA A 60 3.02 -15.35 19.91
N SER A 61 2.14 -16.35 19.77
CA SER A 61 2.43 -17.47 18.87
C SER A 61 2.62 -16.90 17.46
N ALA A 62 3.66 -17.33 16.76
CA ALA A 62 3.87 -16.93 15.38
C ALA A 62 2.59 -17.19 14.57
N PRO A 63 2.21 -16.29 13.65
CA PRO A 63 0.98 -16.46 12.89
C PRO A 63 1.02 -17.75 12.06
N GLU A 64 -0.15 -18.30 11.80
CA GLU A 64 -0.31 -19.42 10.89
C GLU A 64 -0.01 -18.97 9.46
N LEU A 65 0.92 -19.67 8.79
CA LEU A 65 1.20 -19.45 7.38
C LEU A 65 0.15 -20.19 6.53
N VAL A 66 -0.61 -19.44 5.76
CA VAL A 66 -1.66 -19.92 4.86
C VAL A 66 -1.13 -20.00 3.44
N ASP A 67 -1.64 -20.94 2.64
CA ASP A 67 -1.27 -21.05 1.23
C ASP A 67 -1.51 -19.72 0.49
N PRO A 68 -0.57 -19.22 -0.34
CA PRO A 68 -0.70 -17.96 -1.07
C PRO A 68 -1.97 -17.87 -1.92
N THR A 69 -2.54 -19.00 -2.33
CA THR A 69 -3.75 -19.04 -3.16
C THR A 69 -5.05 -18.99 -2.35
N ASP A 70 -5.00 -19.18 -1.02
CA ASP A 70 -6.18 -19.26 -0.16
C ASP A 70 -6.39 -17.97 0.65
N VAL A 71 -6.60 -16.87 -0.08
CA VAL A 71 -6.86 -15.54 0.50
C VAL A 71 -8.07 -15.56 1.45
N SER A 72 -9.09 -16.39 1.15
CA SER A 72 -10.27 -16.50 2.00
C SER A 72 -9.94 -17.15 3.35
N ALA A 73 -9.10 -18.18 3.38
CA ALA A 73 -8.70 -18.81 4.64
C ALA A 73 -7.83 -17.89 5.51
N ALA A 74 -7.05 -17.00 4.89
CA ALA A 74 -6.23 -16.01 5.58
C ALA A 74 -6.98 -14.73 5.97
N THR A 75 -8.19 -14.49 5.46
CA THR A 75 -8.98 -13.32 5.82
C THR A 75 -9.59 -13.50 7.21
N GLU A 76 -9.35 -12.53 8.09
CA GLU A 76 -9.79 -12.52 9.48
C GLU A 76 -10.86 -11.46 9.69
N GLU A 77 -11.91 -11.81 10.44
CA GLU A 77 -12.89 -10.86 10.96
C GLU A 77 -12.26 -10.12 12.15
N VAL A 78 -12.19 -8.79 12.05
CA VAL A 78 -11.53 -7.93 13.05
C VAL A 78 -12.57 -7.23 13.90
N GLY A 79 -13.49 -6.49 13.26
CA GLY A 79 -14.58 -5.78 13.93
C GLY A 79 -14.15 -4.70 14.93
N THR A 80 -12.95 -4.11 14.78
CA THR A 80 -12.52 -2.98 15.62
C THR A 80 -13.07 -1.67 15.10
N ALA A 81 -13.33 -0.71 15.99
CA ALA A 81 -13.87 0.58 15.59
C ALA A 81 -13.33 1.72 16.45
N VAL A 82 -13.26 2.91 15.85
CA VAL A 82 -12.92 4.15 16.52
C VAL A 82 -13.85 5.26 16.05
N GLY A 83 -14.35 6.07 16.98
CA GLY A 83 -15.20 7.20 16.70
C GLY A 83 -14.57 8.50 17.17
N ALA A 84 -14.51 9.50 16.30
CA ALA A 84 -14.02 10.83 16.61
C ALA A 84 -14.53 11.85 15.59
N ASP A 85 -14.71 13.09 16.04
CA ASP A 85 -15.12 14.24 15.23
C ASP A 85 -16.33 14.01 14.30
N GLY A 86 -17.34 13.29 14.80
CA GLY A 86 -18.54 12.96 14.01
C GLY A 86 -18.35 11.83 12.99
N TYR A 87 -17.16 11.23 12.93
CA TYR A 87 -16.85 10.05 12.14
C TYR A 87 -16.80 8.79 13.01
N THR A 88 -17.04 7.65 12.38
CA THR A 88 -16.78 6.33 12.96
C THR A 88 -16.17 5.43 11.91
N LEU A 89 -14.92 5.06 12.11
CA LEU A 89 -14.21 4.07 11.29
C LEU A 89 -14.39 2.70 11.93
N THR A 90 -14.85 1.74 11.14
CA THR A 90 -14.88 0.31 11.49
C THR A 90 -13.97 -0.44 10.53
N ILE A 91 -13.12 -1.29 11.07
CA ILE A 91 -12.31 -2.24 10.29
C ILE A 91 -12.98 -3.60 10.42
N ASP A 92 -13.55 -4.06 9.31
CA ASP A 92 -14.40 -5.24 9.25
C ASP A 92 -13.55 -6.50 9.16
N THR A 93 -12.69 -6.57 8.13
CA THR A 93 -11.80 -7.72 7.89
C THR A 93 -10.37 -7.28 7.63
N LEU A 94 -9.41 -8.17 7.86
CA LEU A 94 -7.99 -7.98 7.57
C LEU A 94 -7.42 -9.23 6.89
N VAL A 95 -6.55 -9.03 5.91
CA VAL A 95 -5.64 -10.08 5.43
C VAL A 95 -4.28 -9.47 5.13
N VAL A 96 -3.23 -10.22 5.44
CA VAL A 96 -1.83 -9.81 5.34
C VAL A 96 -1.05 -10.92 4.64
N ASP A 97 -0.04 -10.57 3.86
CA ASP A 97 0.92 -11.52 3.30
C ASP A 97 2.32 -11.41 3.91
N GLU A 98 3.15 -12.40 3.62
CA GLU A 98 4.52 -12.54 4.12
C GLU A 98 5.48 -11.43 3.60
N GLY A 99 5.06 -10.60 2.66
CA GLY A 99 5.78 -9.39 2.25
C GLY A 99 5.50 -8.17 3.16
N GLY A 100 4.55 -8.28 4.09
CA GLY A 100 4.07 -7.17 4.91
C GLY A 100 3.03 -6.32 4.20
N PHE A 101 2.48 -6.79 3.08
CA PHE A 101 1.37 -6.14 2.41
C PHE A 101 0.06 -6.62 3.02
N GLY A 102 -0.95 -5.76 3.02
CA GLY A 102 -2.26 -6.15 3.50
C GLY A 102 -3.39 -5.34 2.91
N ARG A 103 -4.59 -5.88 3.10
CA ARG A 103 -5.84 -5.19 2.80
C ARG A 103 -6.80 -5.33 3.96
N ALA A 104 -7.48 -4.24 4.28
CA ALA A 104 -8.53 -4.21 5.28
C ALA A 104 -9.83 -3.70 4.67
N ALA A 105 -10.92 -4.45 4.84
CA ALA A 105 -12.24 -3.93 4.51
C ALA A 105 -12.68 -2.98 5.63
N TYR A 106 -13.25 -1.84 5.26
CA TYR A 106 -13.67 -0.84 6.23
C TYR A 106 -15.03 -0.24 5.90
N THR A 107 -15.66 0.26 6.95
CA THR A 107 -16.82 1.15 6.87
C THR A 107 -16.51 2.45 7.61
N LEU A 108 -16.58 3.59 6.93
CA LEU A 108 -16.47 4.92 7.51
C LEU A 108 -17.84 5.60 7.49
N ARG A 109 -18.40 5.90 8.67
CA ARG A 109 -19.68 6.59 8.82
C ARG A 109 -19.48 8.04 9.26
N GLY A 110 -20.38 8.93 8.86
CA GLY A 110 -20.33 10.35 9.22
C GLY A 110 -20.65 11.27 8.04
N PRO A 111 -20.17 12.52 8.04
CA PRO A 111 -20.32 13.46 6.92
C PRO A 111 -19.37 13.14 5.75
N VAL A 112 -19.43 11.91 5.24
CA VAL A 112 -18.43 11.32 4.34
C VAL A 112 -18.59 11.69 2.87
N ALA A 113 -19.64 12.42 2.49
CA ALA A 113 -19.88 12.79 1.09
C ALA A 113 -18.73 13.60 0.47
N ALA A 114 -18.08 14.46 1.26
CA ALA A 114 -16.93 15.25 0.82
C ALA A 114 -15.63 14.44 0.68
N LEU A 115 -15.57 13.23 1.25
CA LEU A 115 -14.40 12.36 1.22
C LEU A 115 -14.34 11.50 -0.06
N ARG A 116 -15.31 11.65 -0.98
CA ARG A 116 -15.36 10.88 -2.22
C ARG A 116 -14.49 11.53 -3.29
N GLY A 117 -13.32 10.95 -3.56
CA GLY A 117 -12.50 11.33 -4.70
C GLY A 117 -13.09 10.82 -6.02
N ASP A 118 -12.84 11.56 -7.09
CA ASP A 118 -13.30 11.24 -8.45
C ASP A 118 -12.61 10.01 -9.06
N ASP A 119 -11.47 9.59 -8.50
CA ASP A 119 -10.68 8.43 -8.93
C ASP A 119 -11.01 7.15 -8.15
N GLY A 120 -12.07 7.16 -7.33
CA GLY A 120 -12.47 6.03 -6.48
C GLY A 120 -11.64 5.89 -5.20
N ARG A 121 -10.75 6.85 -4.90
CA ARG A 121 -10.02 6.95 -3.64
C ARG A 121 -10.67 7.94 -2.68
N LEU A 122 -10.32 7.85 -1.40
CA LEU A 122 -10.73 8.88 -0.44
C LEU A 122 -10.00 10.20 -0.71
N ALA A 123 -10.77 11.30 -0.75
CA ALA A 123 -10.26 12.66 -0.77
C ALA A 123 -10.17 13.17 0.68
N LEU A 124 -9.00 12.99 1.29
CA LEU A 124 -8.71 13.47 2.65
C LEU A 124 -8.10 14.87 2.61
N GLY A 125 -8.31 15.63 3.67
CA GLY A 125 -7.79 16.97 3.86
C GLY A 125 -8.73 17.85 4.66
N THR A 126 -8.22 18.97 5.16
CA THR A 126 -8.93 19.86 6.09
C THR A 126 -10.28 20.34 5.55
N ASP A 127 -10.39 20.61 4.24
CA ASP A 127 -11.64 21.03 3.60
C ASP A 127 -12.73 19.93 3.61
N ALA A 128 -12.35 18.67 3.80
CA ALA A 128 -13.24 17.52 3.86
C ALA A 128 -13.57 17.08 5.32
N GLY A 129 -12.98 17.73 6.32
CA GLY A 129 -13.23 17.48 7.76
C GLY A 129 -12.43 16.35 8.39
N LEU A 130 -11.86 15.43 7.60
CA LEU A 130 -10.80 14.53 8.06
C LEU A 130 -9.51 14.90 7.37
N ASP A 131 -8.50 15.25 8.15
CA ASP A 131 -7.19 15.63 7.62
C ASP A 131 -6.49 14.41 7.02
N ASP A 132 -6.54 13.27 7.71
CA ASP A 132 -5.85 12.06 7.28
C ASP A 132 -6.45 10.79 7.92
N LEU A 133 -6.17 9.64 7.29
CA LEU A 133 -6.35 8.31 7.84
C LEU A 133 -4.99 7.63 7.83
N GLN A 134 -4.48 7.29 9.01
CA GLN A 134 -3.16 6.67 9.16
C GLN A 134 -3.26 5.26 9.72
N MET A 135 -2.20 4.48 9.56
CA MET A 135 -2.03 3.21 10.23
C MET A 135 -0.75 3.25 11.07
N ARG A 136 -0.77 2.59 12.23
CA ARG A 136 0.38 2.43 13.12
C ARG A 136 0.60 0.99 13.48
N THR A 137 1.87 0.63 13.63
CA THR A 137 2.25 -0.66 14.22
C THR A 137 2.45 -0.52 15.72
N ALA A 138 2.52 -1.63 16.44
CA ALA A 138 2.81 -1.64 17.88
C ALA A 138 4.17 -0.98 18.24
N THR A 139 5.11 -0.91 17.29
CA THR A 139 6.42 -0.27 17.44
C THR A 139 6.47 1.15 16.88
N ASP A 140 5.32 1.80 16.73
CA ASP A 140 5.15 3.14 16.15
C ASP A 140 5.58 3.26 14.68
N GLY A 141 5.67 2.14 13.97
CA GLY A 141 5.84 2.10 12.52
C GLY A 141 4.68 2.80 11.82
N ARG A 142 4.96 3.38 10.65
CA ARG A 142 3.98 4.08 9.82
C ARG A 142 3.89 3.42 8.44
N PRO A 143 3.09 2.36 8.31
CA PRO A 143 2.80 1.74 7.03
C PRO A 143 2.20 2.76 6.07
N ASN A 144 2.56 2.67 4.79
CA ASN A 144 1.92 3.47 3.75
C ASN A 144 0.56 2.86 3.44
N LEU A 145 -0.42 3.69 3.05
CA LEU A 145 -1.74 3.20 2.73
C LEU A 145 -2.42 3.98 1.60
N VAL A 146 -3.35 3.28 0.94
CA VAL A 146 -4.27 3.82 -0.05
C VAL A 146 -5.68 3.36 0.31
N CYS A 147 -6.60 4.30 0.43
CA CYS A 147 -8.01 4.02 0.73
C CYS A 147 -8.86 4.17 -0.52
N THR A 148 -9.51 3.09 -0.95
CA THR A 148 -10.50 3.10 -2.01
C THR A 148 -11.90 2.91 -1.43
N TYR A 149 -12.92 3.41 -2.11
CA TYR A 149 -14.32 3.17 -1.74
C TYR A 149 -15.10 2.54 -2.89
N ASP A 150 -16.07 1.68 -2.54
CA ASP A 150 -17.04 1.12 -3.47
C ASP A 150 -18.26 2.05 -3.53
N ALA A 151 -18.46 2.70 -4.68
CA ALA A 151 -19.55 3.65 -4.87
C ALA A 151 -20.94 3.00 -4.76
N ASP A 152 -21.09 1.74 -5.20
CA ASP A 152 -22.36 1.01 -5.21
C ASP A 152 -22.72 0.48 -3.81
N ALA A 153 -21.71 0.16 -3.00
CA ALA A 153 -21.89 -0.27 -1.60
C ALA A 153 -21.95 0.90 -0.59
N SER A 154 -21.72 2.13 -1.04
CA SER A 154 -21.65 3.32 -0.19
C SER A 154 -22.91 4.20 -0.28
N THR A 155 -23.22 4.92 0.78
CA THR A 155 -24.34 5.86 0.90
C THR A 155 -23.85 7.27 1.21
N ASP A 156 -24.76 8.25 1.27
CA ASP A 156 -24.40 9.64 1.60
C ASP A 156 -23.80 9.80 3.01
N ASP A 157 -24.09 8.85 3.90
CA ASP A 157 -23.68 8.83 5.31
C ASP A 157 -22.68 7.71 5.68
N ALA A 158 -22.32 6.85 4.73
CA ALA A 158 -21.37 5.77 4.95
C ALA A 158 -20.57 5.43 3.68
N LEU A 159 -19.24 5.36 3.80
CA LEU A 159 -18.34 4.81 2.79
C LEU A 159 -17.94 3.39 3.19
N THR A 160 -18.14 2.45 2.27
CA THR A 160 -17.63 1.08 2.37
C THR A 160 -16.47 0.95 1.40
N GLY A 161 -15.35 0.39 1.84
CA GLY A 161 -14.14 0.40 1.02
C GLY A 161 -13.07 -0.59 1.44
N THR A 162 -11.89 -0.39 0.86
CA THR A 162 -10.69 -1.18 1.16
C THR A 162 -9.51 -0.26 1.42
N ILE A 163 -8.80 -0.51 2.52
CA ILE A 163 -7.50 0.07 2.82
C ILE A 163 -6.47 -0.93 2.32
N TYR A 164 -5.66 -0.55 1.34
CA TYR A 164 -4.47 -1.29 0.94
C TYR A 164 -3.28 -0.68 1.65
N PHE A 165 -2.39 -1.50 2.18
CA PHE A 165 -1.20 -1.00 2.87
C PHE A 165 0.04 -1.82 2.55
N ASP A 166 1.19 -1.14 2.65
CA ASP A 166 2.49 -1.77 2.78
C ASP A 166 3.05 -1.40 4.15
N ALA A 167 3.34 -2.42 4.95
CA ALA A 167 4.19 -2.28 6.12
C ALA A 167 5.60 -2.71 5.74
N ARG A 168 6.61 -2.10 6.38
CA ARG A 168 8.02 -2.22 5.97
C ARG A 168 8.61 -3.61 6.18
N SER A 169 7.92 -4.46 6.94
CA SER A 169 8.16 -5.89 7.04
C SER A 169 6.93 -6.60 7.61
N THR A 170 6.87 -7.92 7.45
CA THR A 170 5.86 -8.75 8.12
C THR A 170 5.97 -8.71 9.63
N ASP A 171 7.20 -8.58 10.16
CA ASP A 171 7.45 -8.44 11.60
C ASP A 171 6.75 -7.21 12.20
N GLU A 172 6.70 -6.10 11.47
CA GLU A 172 5.96 -4.91 11.87
C GLU A 172 4.45 -5.15 11.95
N VAL A 173 3.91 -5.98 11.06
CA VAL A 173 2.46 -6.25 10.98
C VAL A 173 2.01 -7.24 12.04
N VAL A 174 2.76 -8.31 12.25
CA VAL A 174 2.42 -9.37 13.22
C VAL A 174 2.60 -8.89 14.66
N GLY A 175 3.29 -7.77 14.89
CA GLY A 175 3.33 -7.08 16.17
C GLY A 175 2.02 -6.35 16.53
N GLY A 176 1.16 -6.12 15.55
CA GLY A 176 -0.16 -5.50 15.71
C GLY A 176 -0.31 -4.18 14.96
N LEU A 177 -1.52 -3.94 14.44
CA LEU A 177 -1.91 -2.78 13.64
C LEU A 177 -3.00 -1.97 14.35
N SER A 178 -2.96 -0.65 14.23
CA SER A 178 -4.04 0.25 14.64
C SER A 178 -4.29 1.30 13.56
N TRP A 179 -5.54 1.71 13.39
CA TRP A 179 -5.93 2.75 12.43
C TRP A 179 -6.26 4.03 13.17
N GLN A 180 -5.82 5.16 12.62
CA GLN A 180 -5.93 6.47 13.23
C GLN A 180 -6.72 7.42 12.35
N LEU A 181 -7.75 8.04 12.91
CA LEU A 181 -8.41 9.20 12.32
C LEU A 181 -7.69 10.46 12.80
N LEU A 182 -7.34 11.34 11.86
CA LEU A 182 -6.74 12.65 12.14
C LEU A 182 -7.66 13.75 11.61
N TRP A 183 -7.81 14.81 12.39
CA TRP A 183 -8.63 15.97 12.03
C TRP A 183 -8.07 17.25 12.64
N HIS A 184 -8.53 18.37 12.11
CA HIS A 184 -8.20 19.68 12.65
C HIS A 184 -9.13 19.99 13.84
N ASP A 185 -8.57 20.18 15.04
CA ASP A 185 -9.36 20.56 16.21
C ASP A 185 -9.48 22.09 16.29
N GLU A 186 -10.57 22.62 15.73
CA GLU A 186 -10.88 24.06 15.78
C GLU A 186 -11.07 24.60 17.21
N ASN A 187 -11.34 23.72 18.18
CA ASN A 187 -11.53 24.10 19.58
C ASN A 187 -10.21 24.08 20.37
N ALA A 188 -9.15 23.51 19.81
CA ALA A 188 -7.83 23.54 20.42
C ALA A 188 -7.26 24.97 20.36
N THR A 189 -6.91 25.51 21.53
CA THR A 189 -6.37 26.87 21.64
C THR A 189 -4.99 26.92 20.96
N GLY A 190 -4.93 27.46 19.75
CA GLY A 190 -3.70 27.59 18.95
C GLY A 190 -3.69 26.84 17.62
N GLY A 191 -4.80 26.19 17.23
CA GLY A 191 -4.85 25.31 16.05
C GLY A 191 -4.20 23.97 16.41
N GLY A 192 -5.01 23.01 16.83
CA GLY A 192 -4.55 21.68 17.20
C GLY A 192 -4.94 20.64 16.17
N SER A 193 -4.30 19.48 16.22
CA SER A 193 -4.78 18.27 15.55
C SER A 193 -5.37 17.33 16.59
N GLY A 194 -6.51 16.74 16.25
CA GLY A 194 -7.06 15.61 16.98
C GLY A 194 -6.59 14.29 16.37
N THR A 195 -6.48 13.26 17.21
CA THR A 195 -6.21 11.91 16.75
C THR A 195 -6.97 10.91 17.61
N ALA A 196 -7.56 9.91 16.97
CA ALA A 196 -8.20 8.79 17.63
C ALA A 196 -7.79 7.50 16.95
N SER A 197 -7.45 6.48 17.73
CA SER A 197 -6.95 5.21 17.22
C SER A 197 -7.87 4.06 17.61
N THR A 198 -7.95 3.04 16.76
CA THR A 198 -8.47 1.73 17.16
C THR A 198 -7.55 1.08 18.19
N GLU A 199 -8.04 0.06 18.89
CA GLU A 199 -7.17 -0.90 19.58
C GLU A 199 -6.23 -1.61 18.59
N LEU A 200 -5.13 -2.17 19.11
CA LEU A 200 -4.21 -2.98 18.32
C LEU A 200 -4.85 -4.30 17.88
N VAL A 201 -4.72 -4.61 16.59
CA VAL A 201 -5.19 -5.82 15.94
C VAL A 201 -3.97 -6.65 15.54
N VAL A 202 -3.82 -7.83 16.13
CA VAL A 202 -2.74 -8.76 15.82
C VAL A 202 -3.27 -9.82 14.87
N PRO A 203 -2.81 -9.88 13.60
CA PRO A 203 -3.23 -10.92 12.68
C PRO A 203 -2.73 -12.28 13.17
N SER A 204 -3.62 -13.26 13.18
CA SER A 204 -3.28 -14.65 13.53
C SER A 204 -2.88 -15.48 12.33
N LYS A 205 -3.10 -14.97 11.10
CA LYS A 205 -2.78 -15.64 9.84
C LYS A 205 -2.02 -14.70 8.90
N VAL A 206 -1.11 -15.28 8.12
CA VAL A 206 -0.35 -14.60 7.08
C VAL A 206 -0.38 -15.44 5.81
N LEU A 207 -0.71 -14.84 4.67
CA LEU A 207 -0.57 -15.49 3.37
C LEU A 207 0.90 -15.69 3.04
N GLY A 208 1.26 -16.90 2.64
CA GLY A 208 2.60 -17.18 2.15
C GLY A 208 2.95 -16.31 0.94
N ALA A 209 4.25 -16.14 0.72
CA ALA A 209 4.78 -15.52 -0.47
C ALA A 209 5.63 -16.52 -1.26
N ARG A 210 6.07 -16.08 -2.44
CA ARG A 210 7.11 -16.75 -3.21
C ARG A 210 8.32 -15.86 -3.31
N HIS A 211 9.47 -16.43 -3.03
CA HIS A 211 10.75 -15.73 -3.09
C HIS A 211 11.45 -15.98 -4.42
N PHE A 212 12.11 -14.95 -4.92
CA PHE A 212 12.90 -14.96 -6.13
C PHE A 212 14.28 -14.36 -5.86
N THR A 213 15.25 -14.75 -6.66
CA THR A 213 16.63 -14.24 -6.61
C THR A 213 17.17 -14.09 -8.02
N ASP A 214 18.09 -13.14 -8.21
CA ASP A 214 18.89 -13.02 -9.43
C ASP A 214 20.06 -14.03 -9.49
N GLY A 215 20.26 -14.80 -8.41
CA GLY A 215 21.38 -15.73 -8.25
C GLY A 215 22.59 -15.12 -7.53
N ASP A 216 22.57 -13.82 -7.23
CA ASP A 216 23.58 -13.09 -6.50
C ASP A 216 22.98 -12.51 -5.19
N ALA A 217 22.89 -11.18 -5.06
CA ALA A 217 22.44 -10.50 -3.85
C ALA A 217 21.05 -9.87 -3.97
N ALA A 218 20.51 -9.72 -5.18
CA ALA A 218 19.18 -9.14 -5.36
C ALA A 218 18.10 -10.19 -5.06
N THR A 219 17.05 -9.76 -4.39
CA THR A 219 15.94 -10.63 -3.98
C THR A 219 14.60 -9.99 -4.29
N ALA A 220 13.59 -10.83 -4.47
CA ALA A 220 12.21 -10.39 -4.56
C ALA A 220 11.31 -11.30 -3.71
N THR A 221 10.33 -10.70 -3.04
CA THR A 221 9.27 -11.42 -2.34
C THR A 221 7.95 -11.00 -2.95
N LEU A 222 7.31 -11.94 -3.64
CA LEU A 222 6.01 -11.75 -4.27
C LEU A 222 4.95 -12.45 -3.42
N GLY A 223 4.13 -11.68 -2.72
CA GLY A 223 2.91 -12.16 -2.10
C GLY A 223 1.69 -11.92 -3.01
N PRO A 224 0.52 -12.43 -2.62
CA PRO A 224 -0.72 -12.15 -3.35
C PRO A 224 -1.12 -10.68 -3.32
N LEU A 225 -0.67 -9.91 -2.31
CA LEU A 225 -1.11 -8.52 -2.08
C LEU A 225 -0.03 -7.49 -2.46
N GLY A 226 1.20 -7.93 -2.73
CA GLY A 226 2.26 -7.03 -3.17
C GLY A 226 3.57 -7.70 -3.54
N LEU A 227 4.48 -6.87 -4.03
CA LEU A 227 5.83 -7.25 -4.43
C LEU A 227 6.84 -6.36 -3.72
N ALA A 228 7.80 -6.96 -3.02
CA ALA A 228 8.98 -6.27 -2.50
C ALA A 228 10.22 -6.70 -3.31
N LEU A 229 11.02 -5.73 -3.77
CA LEU A 229 12.21 -5.91 -4.59
C LEU A 229 13.41 -5.25 -3.92
N SER A 230 14.42 -6.04 -3.59
CA SER A 230 15.70 -5.57 -3.09
C SER A 230 16.76 -5.75 -4.17
N THR A 231 17.45 -4.66 -4.52
CA THR A 231 18.58 -4.72 -5.46
C THR A 231 19.89 -4.90 -4.70
N SER A 232 20.94 -5.32 -5.40
CA SER A 232 22.29 -5.43 -4.84
C SER A 232 22.99 -4.07 -4.67
N VAL A 233 22.30 -2.95 -4.93
CA VAL A 233 22.88 -1.61 -4.82
C VAL A 233 23.04 -1.29 -3.35
N ASP A 234 24.28 -1.15 -2.91
CA ASP A 234 24.57 -0.67 -1.57
C ASP A 234 24.09 0.79 -1.44
N THR A 235 23.20 1.00 -0.47
CA THR A 235 22.56 2.29 -0.19
C THR A 235 23.56 3.39 0.19
N GLU A 236 24.79 3.04 0.62
CA GLU A 236 25.86 4.02 0.86
C GLU A 236 26.54 4.50 -0.44
N SER A 237 26.51 3.68 -1.50
CA SER A 237 27.26 3.91 -2.74
C SER A 237 26.40 4.31 -3.95
N GLY A 238 25.06 4.25 -3.83
CA GLY A 238 24.15 4.74 -4.85
C GLY A 238 22.67 4.56 -4.52
N GLN A 239 21.81 5.05 -5.42
CA GLN A 239 20.37 4.81 -5.39
C GLN A 239 19.97 4.05 -6.65
N PHE A 240 19.10 3.05 -6.52
CA PHE A 240 18.45 2.46 -7.69
C PHE A 240 17.10 3.14 -7.93
N VAL A 241 16.82 3.51 -9.17
CA VAL A 241 15.53 4.07 -9.59
C VAL A 241 14.88 3.09 -10.55
N ASP A 242 13.72 2.60 -10.16
CA ASP A 242 12.94 1.66 -10.96
C ASP A 242 12.33 2.39 -12.17
N ASP A 243 12.46 1.81 -13.36
CA ASP A 243 11.84 2.31 -14.59
C ASP A 243 10.71 1.38 -15.07
N LEU A 244 10.89 0.05 -15.00
CA LEU A 244 9.89 -0.93 -15.40
C LEU A 244 9.98 -2.20 -14.53
N VAL A 245 8.84 -2.68 -14.04
CA VAL A 245 8.72 -3.95 -13.31
C VAL A 245 7.69 -4.83 -14.00
N THR A 246 8.11 -6.02 -14.42
CA THR A 246 7.27 -6.99 -15.14
C THR A 246 7.30 -8.36 -14.47
N LEU A 247 6.12 -8.94 -14.25
CA LEU A 247 5.98 -10.36 -13.91
C LEU A 247 5.75 -11.15 -15.20
N HIS A 248 6.55 -12.21 -15.39
CA HIS A 248 6.40 -13.13 -16.52
C HIS A 248 5.65 -14.38 -16.07
N LEU A 249 4.47 -14.62 -16.63
CA LEU A 249 3.61 -15.74 -16.26
C LEU A 249 3.99 -17.02 -17.03
N ALA A 250 3.71 -18.18 -16.43
CA ALA A 250 4.05 -19.48 -16.98
C ALA A 250 3.30 -19.80 -18.29
N ASP A 251 2.19 -19.11 -18.56
CA ASP A 251 1.45 -19.20 -19.82
C ASP A 251 2.05 -18.34 -20.95
N GLY A 252 3.12 -17.59 -20.65
CA GLY A 252 3.82 -16.71 -21.59
C GLY A 252 3.26 -15.30 -21.69
N THR A 253 2.32 -14.91 -20.82
CA THR A 253 1.83 -13.53 -20.72
C THR A 253 2.63 -12.71 -19.71
N ASP A 254 2.64 -11.39 -19.91
CA ASP A 254 3.35 -10.45 -19.04
C ASP A 254 2.35 -9.57 -18.30
N MET A 255 2.65 -9.30 -17.03
CA MET A 255 1.93 -8.33 -16.21
C MET A 255 2.87 -7.20 -15.80
N VAL A 256 2.55 -5.97 -16.20
CA VAL A 256 3.32 -4.78 -15.81
C VAL A 256 2.85 -4.33 -14.42
N VAL A 257 3.77 -4.37 -13.45
CA VAL A 257 3.52 -3.90 -12.08
C VAL A 257 3.72 -2.39 -11.99
N PHE A 258 4.75 -1.89 -12.67
CA PHE A 258 5.14 -0.48 -12.65
C PHE A 258 5.83 -0.11 -13.96
N ASP A 259 5.51 1.06 -14.51
CA ASP A 259 6.16 1.65 -15.67
C ASP A 259 6.26 3.17 -15.45
N ALA A 260 7.48 3.68 -15.31
CA ALA A 260 7.74 5.10 -15.08
C ALA A 260 7.39 5.98 -16.30
N SER A 261 7.37 5.39 -17.50
CA SER A 261 7.05 6.08 -18.75
C SER A 261 5.55 6.14 -19.03
N ASP A 262 4.80 5.15 -18.53
CA ASP A 262 3.35 5.11 -18.54
C ASP A 262 2.79 4.62 -17.19
N PRO A 263 2.63 5.52 -16.21
CA PRO A 263 2.09 5.15 -14.89
C PRO A 263 0.69 4.54 -14.93
N SER A 264 -0.05 4.69 -16.04
CA SER A 264 -1.38 4.09 -16.21
C SER A 264 -1.35 2.64 -16.68
N ALA A 265 -0.20 2.17 -17.19
CA ALA A 265 0.01 0.79 -17.58
C ALA A 265 0.40 -0.11 -16.39
N GLY A 266 0.90 0.49 -15.30
CA GLY A 266 1.26 -0.22 -14.08
C GLY A 266 0.04 -0.71 -13.30
N SER A 267 0.13 -1.94 -12.80
CA SER A 267 -0.93 -2.53 -11.98
C SER A 267 -0.83 -2.15 -10.50
N SER A 268 0.27 -1.54 -10.04
CA SER A 268 0.44 -1.18 -8.63
C SER A 268 -0.44 0.01 -8.20
N LEU A 269 -1.02 -0.09 -7.01
CA LEU A 269 -1.76 1.02 -6.38
C LEU A 269 -0.82 2.04 -5.74
N MET A 270 0.34 1.57 -5.28
CA MET A 270 1.28 2.33 -4.48
C MET A 270 2.68 1.75 -4.68
N GLN A 271 3.66 2.65 -4.86
CA GLN A 271 5.08 2.35 -4.80
C GLN A 271 5.66 3.02 -3.56
N SER A 272 6.53 2.34 -2.83
CA SER A 272 7.14 2.89 -1.63
C SER A 272 8.55 2.36 -1.41
N ALA A 273 9.46 3.26 -1.06
CA ALA A 273 10.79 2.90 -0.59
C ALA A 273 10.71 2.38 0.85
N ARG A 274 11.37 1.26 1.12
CA ARG A 274 11.40 0.62 2.43
C ARG A 274 12.70 0.95 3.14
N THR A 275 12.68 0.81 4.46
CA THR A 275 13.82 1.16 5.32
C THR A 275 15.03 0.25 5.14
N ASP A 276 14.83 -0.94 4.59
CA ASP A 276 15.89 -1.89 4.21
C ASP A 276 16.48 -1.62 2.81
N GLY A 277 16.06 -0.53 2.16
CA GLY A 277 16.51 -0.14 0.82
C GLY A 277 15.78 -0.85 -0.32
N SER A 278 14.83 -1.74 -0.02
CA SER A 278 13.98 -2.36 -1.05
C SER A 278 12.86 -1.43 -1.50
N THR A 279 12.34 -1.64 -2.72
CA THR A 279 11.11 -1.00 -3.22
C THR A 279 9.93 -1.95 -3.06
N SER A 280 8.81 -1.43 -2.58
CA SER A 280 7.53 -2.15 -2.52
C SER A 280 6.52 -1.64 -3.54
N TYR A 281 5.68 -2.56 -4.01
CA TYR A 281 4.55 -2.33 -4.89
C TYR A 281 3.31 -3.03 -4.33
N ALA A 282 2.32 -2.27 -3.86
CA ALA A 282 1.05 -2.83 -3.42
C ALA A 282 0.15 -3.10 -4.63
N LEU A 283 -0.49 -4.27 -4.67
CA LEU A 283 -1.28 -4.72 -5.81
C LEU A 283 -2.78 -4.75 -5.47
N PRO A 284 -3.66 -4.14 -6.31
CA PRO A 284 -5.11 -4.10 -6.08
C PRO A 284 -5.75 -5.46 -6.31
N GLU A 285 -5.33 -6.13 -7.39
CA GLU A 285 -5.82 -7.44 -7.79
C GLU A 285 -4.81 -8.50 -7.35
N GLY A 286 -5.31 -9.55 -6.69
CA GLY A 286 -4.45 -10.61 -6.19
C GLY A 286 -3.70 -11.30 -7.33
N VAL A 287 -2.38 -11.44 -7.19
CA VAL A 287 -1.55 -12.17 -8.18
C VAL A 287 -1.61 -13.65 -7.87
N ASP A 288 -1.80 -14.49 -8.89
CA ASP A 288 -1.49 -15.92 -8.78
C ASP A 288 0.04 -16.09 -8.76
N VAL A 289 0.59 -16.00 -7.55
CA VAL A 289 2.02 -16.05 -7.27
C VAL A 289 2.67 -17.34 -7.81
N LEU A 290 1.93 -18.45 -7.84
CA LEU A 290 2.44 -19.74 -8.31
C LEU A 290 2.56 -19.79 -9.84
N SER A 291 1.79 -18.96 -10.55
CA SER A 291 1.88 -18.83 -12.01
C SER A 291 3.06 -17.99 -12.50
N VAL A 292 3.70 -17.20 -11.64
CA VAL A 292 4.84 -16.35 -12.04
C VAL A 292 6.10 -17.21 -12.25
N SER A 293 6.71 -17.10 -13.43
CA SER A 293 7.90 -17.85 -13.81
C SER A 293 9.20 -17.07 -13.57
N SER A 294 9.16 -15.75 -13.73
CA SER A 294 10.28 -14.85 -13.42
C SER A 294 9.79 -13.41 -13.26
N ILE A 295 10.65 -12.55 -12.71
CA ILE A 295 10.40 -11.11 -12.55
C ILE A 295 11.54 -10.37 -13.24
N THR A 296 11.22 -9.32 -14.00
CA THR A 296 12.22 -8.40 -14.55
C THR A 296 12.06 -7.04 -13.92
N LEU A 297 13.18 -6.48 -13.44
CA LEU A 297 13.30 -5.10 -13.00
C LEU A 297 14.28 -4.39 -13.93
N GLU A 298 13.82 -3.35 -14.61
CA GLU A 298 14.67 -2.41 -15.35
C GLU A 298 14.71 -1.09 -14.60
N GLY A 299 15.87 -0.45 -14.58
CA GLY A 299 16.03 0.83 -13.92
C GLY A 299 17.41 1.43 -14.13
N ARG A 300 17.73 2.40 -13.29
CA ARG A 300 18.98 3.15 -13.34
C ARG A 300 19.64 3.16 -11.98
N GLN A 301 20.91 2.78 -11.96
CA GLN A 301 21.77 2.97 -10.79
C GLN A 301 22.36 4.38 -10.84
N LEU A 302 22.02 5.19 -9.85
CA LEU A 302 22.54 6.53 -9.63
C LEU A 302 23.80 6.44 -8.77
N SER A 303 24.91 6.97 -9.27
CA SER A 303 26.20 7.01 -8.58
C SER A 303 26.86 8.38 -8.70
N THR A 304 27.92 8.61 -7.93
CA THR A 304 28.75 9.82 -8.06
C THR A 304 29.40 9.97 -9.45
N SER A 305 29.53 8.87 -10.20
CA SER A 305 30.08 8.83 -11.56
C SER A 305 29.05 9.05 -12.67
N GLY A 306 27.75 9.12 -12.34
CA GLY A 306 26.66 9.27 -13.30
C GLY A 306 25.58 8.20 -13.14
N GLU A 307 24.67 8.14 -14.12
CA GLU A 307 23.57 7.17 -14.19
C GLU A 307 23.95 6.03 -15.13
N GLU A 308 23.75 4.79 -14.69
CA GLU A 308 23.94 3.59 -15.51
C GLU A 308 22.65 2.78 -15.56
N ALA A 309 22.25 2.36 -16.76
CA ALA A 309 21.10 1.48 -16.93
C ALA A 309 21.44 0.08 -16.40
N ALA A 310 20.54 -0.50 -15.63
CA ALA A 310 20.70 -1.80 -15.01
C ALA A 310 19.40 -2.59 -15.13
N SER A 311 19.54 -3.91 -15.20
CA SER A 311 18.41 -4.83 -15.31
C SER A 311 18.69 -6.08 -14.49
N TYR A 312 17.69 -6.50 -13.73
CA TYR A 312 17.70 -7.71 -12.93
C TYR A 312 16.64 -8.66 -13.45
N THR A 313 16.99 -9.95 -13.54
CA THR A 313 16.04 -11.02 -13.81
C THR A 313 16.03 -11.97 -12.62
N PHE A 314 14.92 -11.99 -11.90
CA PHE A 314 14.74 -12.86 -10.75
C PHE A 314 14.05 -14.15 -11.15
N THR A 315 14.60 -15.26 -10.70
CA THR A 315 14.00 -16.59 -10.86
C THR A 315 13.61 -17.16 -9.49
N PRO A 316 12.63 -18.07 -9.43
CA PRO A 316 12.18 -18.64 -8.16
C PRO A 316 13.35 -19.22 -7.37
N ALA A 317 13.44 -18.86 -6.09
CA ALA A 317 14.42 -19.44 -5.18
C ALA A 317 14.13 -20.94 -4.99
N ALA A 318 15.20 -21.72 -4.79
CA ALA A 318 15.14 -23.17 -4.63
C ALA A 318 14.71 -23.60 -3.22
#